data_AF-A0A090YT96-F1
#
_entry.id   AF-A0A090YT96-F1
#
_cell.length_a   1.000
_cell.length_b   1.000
_cell.length_c   1.000
_cell.angle_alpha   90.00
_cell.angle_beta   90.00
_cell.angle_gamma   90.00
#
_symmetry.space_group_name_H-M   'P 1'
#
loop_
_entity.id
_entity.type
_entity.pdbx_description
1 polymer ?
#
loop_
_entity_poly.entity_id
_entity_poly.type
_entity_poly.pdbx_seq_one_letter_code
_entity_poly.pdbx_strand_id
1 'polypeptide(L)'
;MSRVSCCLRLGEVPLHLYNITAGFVLLARQGVIDLRIEKLSKSHQDRLPYNMMEVIINGKTRVLYDVNDGYDNLLKQNQDYVEFMNVLLEKYDFYFKRSFNSFYNSKLRHKEKIYPLGLNYMVTIPGNIAHSPMPQDPLREKIKKIIRKVPLSQYYNGLYRINSFEDIPHKEIDSKILFMARLWDVNGDYEGQISSNKKEERAYINDFRATCIRLCRKEFGDKFYGGVAPSEFAYKNYADIVIEDGKATERNNYLRKVKESAICIATMGLHQSIGWKFAEYVAASKAIVTEELHYEVPGDFRDGQNYLIFKTPEECINQIYTLSNDENFRYQMMINNYRYYHEYVRPDRLVLNSILTILGDEF
;
A
#
# COMPACT_ATOMS: atom_id res chain seq x y z
N MET A 1 29.14 14.30 12.15
CA MET A 1 27.95 15.16 12.39
C MET A 1 27.19 14.65 13.61
N SER A 2 26.34 15.47 14.22
CA SER A 2 25.26 14.97 15.10
C SER A 2 24.28 14.15 14.27
N ARG A 3 23.79 13.02 14.79
CA ARG A 3 22.76 12.23 14.09
C ARG A 3 21.47 13.05 13.94
N VAL A 4 20.75 12.78 12.85
CA VAL A 4 19.42 13.35 12.63
C VAL A 4 18.49 12.85 13.73
N SER A 5 17.89 13.76 14.48
CA SER A 5 16.93 13.42 15.54
C SER A 5 15.52 13.41 14.97
N CYS A 6 14.77 12.34 15.19
CA CYS A 6 13.38 12.21 14.75
C CYS A 6 12.45 11.92 15.94
N CYS A 7 11.49 12.82 16.20
CA CYS A 7 10.46 12.63 17.21
C CYS A 7 9.12 12.27 16.54
N LEU A 8 8.68 11.00 16.64
CA LEU A 8 7.37 10.55 16.16
C LEU A 8 6.31 10.89 17.21
N ARG A 9 5.25 11.59 16.81
CA ARG A 9 4.16 12.01 17.71
C ARG A 9 2.92 11.16 17.45
N LEU A 10 2.69 10.19 18.34
CA LEU A 10 1.76 9.08 18.13
C LEU A 10 0.58 9.15 19.10
N GLY A 11 -0.59 9.57 18.62
CA GLY A 11 -1.87 9.42 19.32
C GLY A 11 -2.52 8.06 19.03
N GLU A 12 -2.58 7.71 17.75
CA GLU A 12 -3.07 6.44 17.20
C GLU A 12 -2.09 5.91 16.15
N VAL A 13 -2.09 4.60 15.90
CA VAL A 13 -1.30 3.98 14.81
C VAL A 13 -2.13 2.90 14.11
N PRO A 14 -2.90 3.25 13.07
CA PRO A 14 -3.59 2.30 12.19
C PRO A 14 -2.64 1.49 11.30
N LEU A 15 -3.20 0.49 10.59
CA LEU A 15 -2.44 -0.44 9.74
C LEU A 15 -1.64 0.25 8.63
N HIS A 16 -2.19 1.31 8.01
CA HIS A 16 -1.48 2.07 6.97
C HIS A 16 -0.14 2.65 7.45
N LEU A 17 0.02 2.93 8.76
CA LEU A 17 1.26 3.44 9.34
C LEU A 17 2.28 2.35 9.72
N TYR A 18 1.98 1.05 9.54
CA TYR A 18 2.91 -0.02 9.95
C TYR A 18 4.23 -0.01 9.16
N ASN A 19 4.17 0.30 7.85
CA ASN A 19 5.35 0.40 7.00
C ASN A 19 6.28 1.52 7.47
N ILE A 20 5.77 2.76 7.53
CA ILE A 20 6.58 3.92 7.89
C ILE A 20 7.14 3.86 9.32
N THR A 21 6.36 3.35 10.29
CA THR A 21 6.86 3.13 11.66
C THR A 21 7.91 2.02 11.74
N ALA A 22 7.86 1.02 10.85
CA ALA A 22 8.95 0.05 10.73
C ALA A 22 10.23 0.71 10.17
N GLY A 23 10.10 1.61 9.20
CA GLY A 23 11.21 2.36 8.61
C GLY A 23 12.01 3.17 9.63
N PHE A 24 11.33 4.03 10.40
CA PHE A 24 11.97 4.80 11.47
C PHE A 24 12.68 3.89 12.50
N VAL A 25 12.08 2.77 12.90
CA VAL A 25 12.69 1.84 13.85
C VAL A 25 13.90 1.10 13.25
N LEU A 26 13.90 0.80 11.95
CA LEU A 26 15.05 0.20 11.27
C LEU A 26 16.23 1.19 11.20
N LEU A 27 16.00 2.43 10.75
CA LEU A 27 17.04 3.46 10.66
C LEU A 27 17.66 3.75 12.04
N ALA A 28 16.85 3.76 13.10
CA ALA A 28 17.32 3.89 14.47
C ALA A 28 18.21 2.71 14.91
N ARG A 29 17.85 1.47 14.54
CA ARG A 29 18.67 0.27 14.80
C ARG A 29 19.97 0.24 14.01
N GLN A 30 19.98 0.83 12.81
CA GLN A 30 21.16 1.01 11.98
C GLN A 30 22.06 2.16 12.49
N GLY A 31 21.61 2.96 13.46
CA GLY A 31 22.34 4.11 13.98
C GLY A 31 22.38 5.32 13.05
N VAL A 32 21.49 5.36 12.05
CA VAL A 32 21.36 6.46 11.07
C VAL A 32 20.65 7.67 11.69
N ILE A 33 19.64 7.42 12.54
CA ILE A 33 18.85 8.45 13.23
C ILE A 33 18.76 8.18 14.72
N ASP A 34 18.58 9.24 15.52
CA ASP A 34 18.21 9.13 16.93
C ASP A 34 16.69 9.28 17.07
N LEU A 35 16.00 8.18 17.38
CA LEU A 35 14.54 8.08 17.38
C LEU A 35 13.92 8.27 18.77
N ARG A 36 13.07 9.29 18.92
CA ARG A 36 12.22 9.54 20.09
C ARG A 36 10.75 9.31 19.76
N ILE A 37 9.98 8.76 20.70
CA ILE A 37 8.52 8.59 20.56
C ILE A 37 7.80 9.43 21.62
N GLU A 38 6.98 10.37 21.17
CA GLU A 38 6.02 11.11 22.00
C GLU A 38 4.64 10.45 21.87
N LYS A 39 4.10 9.93 22.98
CA LYS A 39 2.76 9.33 22.99
C LYS A 39 1.73 10.40 23.38
N LEU A 40 0.90 10.81 22.42
CA LEU A 40 -0.10 11.85 22.64
C LEU A 40 -1.23 11.30 23.51
N SER A 41 -1.56 12.01 24.59
CA SER A 41 -2.61 11.61 25.54
C SER A 41 -4.01 11.61 24.89
N LYS A 42 -5.00 10.97 25.54
CA LYS A 42 -6.40 11.04 25.10
C LYS A 42 -6.97 12.46 25.07
N SER A 43 -6.49 13.33 25.97
CA SER A 43 -6.92 14.73 26.12
C SER A 43 -6.21 15.69 25.18
N HIS A 44 -5.21 15.25 24.42
CA HIS A 44 -4.56 16.06 23.41
C HIS A 44 -5.56 16.44 22.31
N GLN A 45 -5.71 17.74 22.05
CA GLN A 45 -6.77 18.31 21.20
C GLN A 45 -6.38 18.31 19.72
N ASP A 46 -5.10 18.51 19.39
CA ASP A 46 -4.58 18.47 18.02
C ASP A 46 -4.46 17.02 17.51
N ARG A 47 -5.60 16.42 17.19
CA ARG A 47 -5.65 15.12 16.54
C ARG A 47 -5.48 15.27 15.04
N LEU A 48 -4.51 14.54 14.50
CA LEU A 48 -4.39 14.35 13.07
C LEU A 48 -5.58 13.56 12.52
N PRO A 49 -5.91 13.75 11.22
CA PRO A 49 -6.77 12.82 10.50
C PRO A 49 -6.20 11.39 10.54
N TYR A 50 -7.09 10.40 10.40
CA TYR A 50 -6.75 8.99 10.42
C TYR A 50 -5.65 8.65 9.38
N ASN A 51 -4.84 7.63 9.64
CA ASN A 51 -3.69 7.26 8.80
C ASN A 51 -2.68 8.40 8.52
N MET A 52 -2.63 9.47 9.31
CA MET A 52 -1.56 10.48 9.23
C MET A 52 -0.65 10.44 10.46
N MET A 53 0.61 10.86 10.30
CA MET A 53 1.61 10.86 11.38
C MET A 53 2.52 12.09 11.31
N GLU A 54 2.63 12.84 12.42
CA GLU A 54 3.60 13.93 12.57
C GLU A 54 4.95 13.38 13.04
N VAL A 55 6.02 13.89 12.41
CA VAL A 55 7.40 13.72 12.85
C VAL A 55 8.05 15.09 12.96
N ILE A 56 8.69 15.37 14.10
CA ILE A 56 9.57 16.54 14.24
C ILE A 56 11.00 16.11 14.01
N ILE A 57 11.67 16.69 13.01
CA ILE A 57 13.08 16.44 12.69
C ILE A 57 13.95 17.57 13.26
N ASN A 58 15.06 17.18 13.89
CA ASN A 58 16.06 18.07 14.52
C ASN A 58 15.44 19.12 15.47
N GLY A 59 14.31 18.78 16.11
CA GLY A 59 13.57 19.64 17.01
C GLY A 59 12.87 20.85 16.36
N LYS A 60 13.02 21.05 15.05
CA LYS A 60 12.54 22.26 14.33
C LYS A 60 11.57 21.96 13.18
N THR A 61 11.88 20.99 12.32
CA THR A 61 11.15 20.77 11.06
C THR A 61 9.96 19.85 11.30
N ARG A 62 8.75 20.31 11.01
CA ARG A 62 7.51 19.55 11.15
C ARG A 62 7.14 18.86 9.85
N VAL A 63 7.14 17.53 9.88
CA VAL A 63 6.86 16.66 8.74
C VAL A 63 5.53 15.95 8.96
N LEU A 64 4.65 15.98 7.97
CA LEU A 64 3.44 15.16 7.96
C LEU A 64 3.58 14.03 6.95
N TYR A 65 3.35 12.81 7.41
CA TYR A 65 3.20 11.65 6.54
C TYR A 65 1.73 11.28 6.41
N ASP A 66 1.21 11.41 5.20
CA ASP A 66 -0.15 11.05 4.81
C ASP A 66 -0.14 9.76 3.99
N VAL A 67 -0.43 8.64 4.65
CA VAL A 67 -0.51 7.32 4.00
C VAL A 67 -1.94 6.92 3.60
N ASN A 68 -2.88 7.87 3.52
CA ASN A 68 -4.26 7.58 3.11
C ASN A 68 -4.39 7.07 1.68
N ASP A 69 -5.54 6.45 1.42
CA ASP A 69 -6.06 6.18 0.09
C ASP A 69 -6.75 7.45 -0.44
N GLY A 70 -6.23 8.03 -1.52
CA GLY A 70 -6.82 9.14 -2.26
C GLY A 70 -6.80 10.52 -1.57
N TYR A 71 -7.73 11.38 -2.00
CA TYR A 71 -7.93 12.74 -1.50
C TYR A 71 -9.28 12.92 -0.77
N ASP A 72 -10.26 12.05 -1.04
CA ASP A 72 -11.64 12.17 -0.58
C ASP A 72 -12.01 11.25 0.61
N ASN A 73 -11.22 10.20 0.85
CA ASN A 73 -11.59 9.11 1.77
C ASN A 73 -11.86 9.58 3.22
N LEU A 74 -11.11 10.58 3.69
CA LEU A 74 -11.26 11.14 5.04
C LEU A 74 -12.14 12.39 5.13
N LEU A 75 -12.65 12.88 4.00
CA LEU A 75 -13.48 14.08 4.00
C LEU A 75 -14.83 13.77 4.64
N LYS A 76 -15.32 14.72 5.44
CA LYS A 76 -16.70 14.70 5.90
C LYS A 76 -17.63 14.96 4.71
N GLN A 77 -18.91 14.61 4.86
CA GLN A 77 -19.92 14.93 3.85
C GLN A 77 -19.90 16.44 3.53
N ASN A 78 -19.86 16.78 2.24
CA ASN A 78 -19.77 18.14 1.70
C ASN A 78 -18.49 18.92 2.06
N GLN A 79 -17.47 18.28 2.66
CA GLN A 79 -16.17 18.92 2.88
C GLN A 79 -15.34 18.91 1.59
N ASP A 80 -14.78 20.05 1.23
CA ASP A 80 -13.85 20.17 0.12
C ASP A 80 -12.43 19.72 0.50
N TYR A 81 -11.74 19.07 -0.44
CA TYR A 81 -10.40 18.55 -0.24
C TYR A 81 -9.32 19.66 -0.25
N VAL A 82 -9.54 20.74 -1.01
CA VAL A 82 -8.58 21.85 -1.10
C VAL A 82 -8.55 22.61 0.22
N GLU A 83 -9.71 22.94 0.79
CA GLU A 83 -9.78 23.51 2.15
C GLU A 83 -9.14 22.60 3.19
N PHE A 84 -9.52 21.31 3.23
CA PHE A 84 -9.00 20.33 4.18
C PHE A 84 -7.47 20.21 4.14
N MET A 85 -6.88 20.13 2.94
CA MET A 85 -5.43 19.98 2.79
C MET A 85 -4.68 21.30 3.03
N ASN A 86 -5.22 22.46 2.64
CA ASN A 86 -4.57 23.75 2.90
C ASN A 86 -4.34 23.98 4.41
N VAL A 87 -5.32 23.65 5.26
CA VAL A 87 -5.20 23.74 6.74
C VAL A 87 -4.09 22.84 7.31
N LEU A 88 -3.72 21.76 6.61
CA LEU A 88 -2.57 20.93 6.97
C LEU A 88 -1.27 21.57 6.44
N LEU A 89 -1.23 22.02 5.19
CA LEU A 89 -0.03 22.57 4.55
C LEU A 89 0.42 23.92 5.14
N GLU A 90 -0.48 24.65 5.81
CA GLU A 90 -0.16 25.82 6.64
C GLU A 90 0.61 25.44 7.93
N LYS A 91 0.48 24.20 8.44
CA LYS A 91 1.04 23.75 9.73
C LYS A 91 2.37 23.00 9.62
N TYR A 92 2.67 22.43 8.46
CA TYR A 92 3.82 21.56 8.22
C TYR A 92 4.80 22.17 7.23
N ASP A 93 6.08 21.82 7.36
CA ASP A 93 7.14 22.23 6.44
C ASP A 93 7.21 21.28 5.24
N PHE A 94 6.99 19.98 5.48
CA PHE A 94 6.98 18.92 4.47
C PHE A 94 5.75 18.02 4.62
N TYR A 95 5.14 17.64 3.50
CA TYR A 95 3.96 16.76 3.42
C TYR A 95 4.25 15.60 2.47
N PHE A 96 4.51 14.41 3.02
CA PHE A 96 4.73 13.21 2.23
C PHE A 96 3.43 12.45 2.01
N LYS A 97 2.91 12.44 0.78
CA LYS A 97 1.63 11.81 0.42
C LYS A 97 1.85 10.49 -0.33
N ARG A 98 1.23 9.41 0.13
CA ARG A 98 1.19 8.12 -0.60
C ARG A 98 0.42 8.24 -1.92
N SER A 99 -0.82 8.71 -1.86
CA SER A 99 -1.66 8.94 -3.03
C SER A 99 -1.35 10.31 -3.64
N PHE A 100 -0.10 10.53 -4.04
CA PHE A 100 0.32 11.80 -4.65
C PHE A 100 -0.23 11.89 -6.07
N ASN A 101 -0.82 13.03 -6.42
CA ASN A 101 -1.18 13.35 -7.79
C ASN A 101 -0.97 14.84 -8.06
N SER A 102 -0.14 15.16 -9.03
CA SER A 102 0.24 16.51 -9.46
C SER A 102 -0.96 17.37 -9.86
N PHE A 103 -1.96 16.81 -10.55
CA PHE A 103 -3.19 17.54 -10.91
C PHE A 103 -4.04 17.92 -9.69
N TYR A 104 -4.26 17.02 -8.74
CA TYR A 104 -4.97 17.35 -7.49
C TYR A 104 -4.18 18.35 -6.64
N ASN A 105 -2.84 18.18 -6.55
CA ASN A 105 -1.94 19.07 -5.82
C ASN A 105 -1.82 20.47 -6.47
N SER A 106 -2.00 20.59 -7.79
CA SER A 106 -1.85 21.86 -8.52
C SER A 106 -2.78 22.98 -8.01
N LYS A 107 -3.93 22.58 -7.43
CA LYS A 107 -5.01 23.41 -6.86
C LYS A 107 -4.79 23.80 -5.40
N LEU A 108 -3.78 23.24 -4.73
CA LEU A 108 -3.49 23.49 -3.32
C LEU A 108 -2.56 24.70 -3.14
N ARG A 109 -2.71 25.40 -2.01
CA ARG A 109 -1.70 26.34 -1.51
C ARG A 109 -0.52 25.54 -0.96
N HIS A 110 0.67 26.12 -0.99
CA HIS A 110 1.88 25.47 -0.48
C HIS A 110 2.18 24.09 -1.09
N LYS A 111 1.78 23.88 -2.36
CA LYS A 111 1.92 22.61 -3.08
C LYS A 111 3.38 22.18 -3.27
N GLU A 112 4.32 23.12 -3.21
CA GLU A 112 5.76 22.88 -3.19
C GLU A 112 6.24 22.06 -1.99
N LYS A 113 5.46 22.03 -0.89
CA LYS A 113 5.73 21.21 0.30
C LYS A 113 5.30 19.75 0.14
N ILE A 114 4.62 19.39 -0.94
CA ILE A 114 4.02 18.06 -1.12
C ILE A 114 4.98 17.19 -1.93
N TYR A 115 5.30 16.01 -1.39
CA TYR A 115 6.21 15.05 -2.00
C TYR A 115 5.57 13.67 -2.10
N PRO A 116 5.85 12.89 -3.15
CA PRO A 116 5.37 11.51 -3.27
C PRO A 116 6.11 10.61 -2.26
N LEU A 117 5.37 9.97 -1.36
CA LEU A 117 5.91 9.02 -0.38
C LEU A 117 6.18 7.64 -0.99
N GLY A 118 5.48 7.29 -2.06
CA GLY A 118 5.61 6.01 -2.75
C GLY A 118 4.68 4.92 -2.22
N LEU A 119 5.07 3.67 -2.50
CA LEU A 119 4.22 2.50 -2.30
C LEU A 119 4.04 2.12 -0.82
N ASN A 120 2.85 1.65 -0.46
CA ASN A 120 2.53 1.21 0.88
C ASN A 120 1.76 -0.11 0.90
N TYR A 121 2.02 -0.90 1.94
CA TYR A 121 1.43 -2.21 2.19
C TYR A 121 1.56 -2.56 3.68
N MET A 122 0.84 -3.59 4.12
CA MET A 122 0.94 -4.08 5.50
C MET A 122 2.26 -4.85 5.68
N VAL A 123 3.33 -4.12 5.98
CA VAL A 123 4.65 -4.68 6.33
C VAL A 123 5.11 -4.18 7.68
N THR A 124 5.87 -4.99 8.38
CA THR A 124 6.34 -4.69 9.73
C THR A 124 7.64 -5.40 10.07
N ILE A 125 8.15 -5.14 11.27
CA ILE A 125 9.37 -5.75 11.81
C ILE A 125 9.14 -6.22 13.25
N PRO A 126 9.95 -7.15 13.78
CA PRO A 126 9.98 -7.43 15.21
C PRO A 126 10.23 -6.15 16.01
N GLY A 127 9.39 -5.86 17.00
CA GLY A 127 9.52 -4.66 17.85
C GLY A 127 9.13 -3.34 17.17
N ASN A 128 8.30 -3.34 16.12
CA ASN A 128 7.68 -2.11 15.62
C ASN A 128 6.74 -1.52 16.69
N ILE A 129 6.84 -0.21 16.93
CA ILE A 129 6.02 0.58 17.85
C ILE A 129 4.51 0.40 17.56
N ALA A 130 4.14 0.27 16.29
CA ALA A 130 2.77 0.06 15.83
C ALA A 130 2.09 -1.19 16.42
N HIS A 131 2.86 -2.19 16.85
CA HIS A 131 2.34 -3.40 17.51
C HIS A 131 1.77 -3.11 18.90
N SER A 132 2.08 -1.95 19.49
CA SER A 132 1.58 -1.55 20.79
C SER A 132 0.34 -0.66 20.66
N PRO A 133 -0.68 -0.83 21.54
CA PRO A 133 -1.75 0.13 21.69
C PRO A 133 -1.21 1.53 22.03
N MET A 134 -1.69 2.55 21.32
CA MET A 134 -1.45 3.96 21.62
C MET A 134 -2.63 4.57 22.40
N PRO A 135 -2.46 5.72 23.08
CA PRO A 135 -3.49 6.23 23.98
C PRO A 135 -4.83 6.53 23.29
N GLN A 136 -4.80 7.08 22.06
CA GLN A 136 -5.98 7.48 21.30
C GLN A 136 -6.54 6.37 20.39
N ASP A 137 -5.81 5.27 20.14
CA ASP A 137 -6.31 4.13 19.35
C ASP A 137 -7.74 3.74 19.78
N PRO A 138 -8.67 3.51 18.83
CA PRO A 138 -10.01 2.99 19.11
C PRO A 138 -9.96 1.65 19.86
N LEU A 139 -10.90 1.40 20.78
CA LEU A 139 -10.90 0.18 21.62
C LEU A 139 -10.84 -1.11 20.78
N ARG A 140 -11.58 -1.14 19.65
CA ARG A 140 -11.54 -2.26 18.69
C ARG A 140 -10.14 -2.52 18.13
N GLU A 141 -9.38 -1.47 17.78
CA GLU A 141 -8.00 -1.64 17.29
C GLU A 141 -7.01 -1.99 18.41
N LYS A 142 -7.22 -1.53 19.65
CA LYS A 142 -6.43 -1.99 20.81
C LYS A 142 -6.54 -3.50 21.00
N ILE A 143 -7.76 -4.04 20.94
CA ILE A 143 -8.03 -5.49 21.01
C ILE A 143 -7.37 -6.22 19.83
N LYS A 144 -7.58 -5.73 18.59
CA LYS A 144 -6.94 -6.34 17.41
C LYS A 144 -5.41 -6.31 17.49
N LYS A 145 -4.77 -5.24 18.01
CA LYS A 145 -3.32 -5.18 18.23
C LYS A 145 -2.82 -6.24 19.21
N ILE A 146 -3.61 -6.62 20.22
CA ILE A 146 -3.30 -7.74 21.13
C ILE A 146 -3.41 -9.07 20.37
N ILE A 147 -4.50 -9.30 19.64
CA ILE A 147 -4.70 -10.51 18.83
C ILE A 147 -3.56 -10.72 17.83
N ARG A 148 -3.12 -9.65 17.15
CA ARG A 148 -2.01 -9.65 16.19
C ARG A 148 -0.63 -10.00 16.80
N LYS A 149 -0.50 -10.08 18.14
CA LYS A 149 0.71 -10.59 18.80
C LYS A 149 0.73 -12.11 18.99
N VAL A 150 -0.43 -12.78 18.89
CA VAL A 150 -0.56 -14.22 19.12
C VAL A 150 -0.11 -15.00 17.88
N PRO A 151 0.92 -15.87 17.95
CA PRO A 151 1.45 -16.58 16.76
C PRO A 151 0.45 -17.45 16.01
N LEU A 152 -0.56 -18.00 16.71
CA LEU A 152 -1.63 -18.82 16.14
C LEU A 152 -2.75 -17.99 15.47
N SER A 153 -2.69 -16.65 15.54
CA SER A 153 -3.68 -15.82 14.86
C SER A 153 -3.40 -15.73 13.37
N GLN A 154 -4.44 -15.87 12.53
CA GLN A 154 -4.38 -15.53 11.10
C GLN A 154 -3.96 -14.08 10.82
N TYR A 155 -4.01 -13.20 11.84
CA TYR A 155 -3.57 -11.80 11.76
C TYR A 155 -2.20 -11.56 12.41
N TYR A 156 -1.46 -12.62 12.77
CA TYR A 156 -0.20 -12.49 13.50
C TYR A 156 0.80 -11.58 12.75
N ASN A 157 1.35 -10.58 13.44
CA ASN A 157 2.32 -9.62 12.88
C ASN A 157 3.57 -10.30 12.28
N GLY A 158 3.90 -11.53 12.70
CA GLY A 158 5.00 -12.29 12.11
C GLY A 158 4.77 -12.74 10.65
N LEU A 159 3.52 -12.81 10.20
CA LEU A 159 3.14 -13.13 8.81
C LEU A 159 3.36 -11.95 7.85
N TYR A 160 3.63 -10.76 8.40
CA TYR A 160 3.77 -9.50 7.68
C TYR A 160 5.18 -8.92 7.87
N ARG A 161 6.19 -9.75 8.12
CA ARG A 161 7.59 -9.31 8.21
C ARG A 161 8.14 -9.05 6.82
N ILE A 162 9.09 -8.12 6.69
CA ILE A 162 9.77 -7.78 5.43
C ILE A 162 10.19 -9.03 4.64
N ASN A 163 10.88 -9.98 5.29
CA ASN A 163 11.36 -11.22 4.67
C ASN A 163 10.25 -12.22 4.27
N SER A 164 9.01 -12.02 4.69
CA SER A 164 7.85 -12.77 4.19
C SER A 164 7.50 -12.36 2.75
N PHE A 165 7.77 -11.11 2.36
CA PHE A 165 7.52 -10.56 1.03
C PHE A 165 8.76 -10.64 0.13
N GLU A 166 9.92 -10.18 0.63
CA GLU A 166 11.18 -10.09 -0.13
C GLU A 166 11.51 -11.40 -0.87
N ASP A 167 11.76 -11.29 -2.18
CA ASP A 167 12.15 -12.38 -3.07
C ASP A 167 13.07 -11.82 -4.17
N ILE A 168 13.94 -12.66 -4.76
CA ILE A 168 14.87 -12.21 -5.81
C ILE A 168 14.27 -12.45 -7.22
N PRO A 169 14.72 -11.70 -8.25
CA PRO A 169 14.30 -11.98 -9.62
C PRO A 169 14.88 -13.32 -10.08
N HIS A 170 14.01 -14.19 -10.64
CA HIS A 170 14.38 -15.49 -11.19
C HIS A 170 14.06 -15.50 -12.68
N LYS A 171 15.03 -15.84 -13.54
CA LYS A 171 14.82 -15.87 -15.00
C LYS A 171 13.99 -17.07 -15.44
N GLU A 172 14.46 -18.26 -15.09
CA GLU A 172 13.89 -19.58 -15.44
C GLU A 172 12.65 -19.94 -14.59
N ILE A 173 11.93 -18.95 -14.06
CA ILE A 173 10.69 -19.19 -13.33
C ILE A 173 9.58 -19.59 -14.30
N ASP A 174 8.82 -20.63 -13.96
CA ASP A 174 7.63 -21.02 -14.72
C ASP A 174 6.66 -19.83 -14.83
N SER A 175 6.11 -19.62 -16.03
CA SER A 175 5.33 -18.43 -16.40
C SER A 175 3.89 -18.50 -15.86
N LYS A 176 3.74 -18.88 -14.60
CA LYS A 176 2.49 -18.89 -13.86
C LYS A 176 2.02 -17.47 -13.59
N ILE A 177 0.70 -17.29 -13.69
CA ILE A 177 0.01 -16.01 -13.60
C ILE A 177 -0.87 -16.02 -12.36
N LEU A 178 -0.71 -15.02 -11.49
CA LEU A 178 -1.48 -14.89 -10.26
C LEU A 178 -2.44 -13.71 -10.33
N PHE A 179 -3.73 -13.95 -10.07
CA PHE A 179 -4.67 -12.88 -9.77
C PHE A 179 -5.68 -13.25 -8.68
N MET A 180 -5.30 -12.96 -7.44
CA MET A 180 -6.20 -13.08 -6.29
C MET A 180 -6.69 -11.70 -5.88
N ALA A 181 -8.01 -11.49 -5.84
CA ALA A 181 -8.61 -10.21 -5.49
C ALA A 181 -9.50 -10.30 -4.22
N ARG A 182 -10.03 -9.14 -3.80
CA ARG A 182 -11.17 -9.05 -2.89
C ARG A 182 -12.26 -8.25 -3.59
N LEU A 183 -13.51 -8.52 -3.24
CA LEU A 183 -14.64 -7.70 -3.64
C LEU A 183 -15.08 -6.82 -2.47
N TRP A 184 -15.78 -5.74 -2.79
CA TRP A 184 -16.32 -4.79 -1.82
C TRP A 184 -17.84 -4.82 -1.86
N ASP A 185 -18.49 -4.94 -0.71
CA ASP A 185 -19.95 -4.79 -0.67
C ASP A 185 -20.33 -3.37 -1.10
N VAL A 186 -21.17 -3.26 -2.14
CA VAL A 186 -21.59 -1.98 -2.72
C VAL A 186 -22.43 -1.15 -1.74
N ASN A 187 -23.03 -1.76 -0.72
CA ASN A 187 -23.81 -1.06 0.31
C ASN A 187 -22.99 -0.69 1.55
N GLY A 188 -21.82 -1.30 1.73
CA GLY A 188 -20.98 -1.11 2.91
C GLY A 188 -21.34 -2.02 4.08
N ASP A 189 -20.84 -1.68 5.26
CA ASP A 189 -21.07 -2.45 6.50
C ASP A 189 -22.45 -2.16 7.12
N TYR A 190 -23.07 -1.03 6.77
CA TYR A 190 -24.40 -0.61 7.21
C TYR A 190 -25.03 0.42 6.27
N GLU A 191 -26.36 0.51 6.28
CA GLU A 191 -27.11 1.42 5.41
C GLU A 191 -26.72 2.89 5.63
N GLY A 192 -26.60 3.65 4.54
CA GLY A 192 -26.20 5.05 4.56
C GLY A 192 -24.71 5.31 4.82
N GLN A 193 -23.87 4.29 5.07
CA GLN A 193 -22.42 4.46 5.25
C GLN A 193 -21.71 5.06 4.02
N ILE A 194 -22.25 4.80 2.81
CA ILE A 194 -21.56 5.01 1.53
C ILE A 194 -22.43 5.82 0.56
N SER A 195 -21.84 6.88 -0.01
CA SER A 195 -22.48 7.71 -1.05
C SER A 195 -22.64 6.97 -2.37
N SER A 196 -23.59 7.39 -3.21
CA SER A 196 -23.86 6.83 -4.56
C SER A 196 -22.60 6.57 -5.36
N ASN A 197 -21.75 7.59 -5.52
CA ASN A 197 -20.53 7.53 -6.31
C ASN A 197 -19.54 6.48 -5.77
N LYS A 198 -19.49 6.27 -4.44
CA LYS A 198 -18.67 5.21 -3.82
C LYS A 198 -19.30 3.83 -3.93
N LYS A 199 -20.63 3.72 -4.14
CA LYS A 199 -21.28 2.45 -4.52
C LYS A 199 -20.95 2.08 -5.97
N GLU A 200 -21.02 3.06 -6.87
CA GLU A 200 -20.66 2.93 -8.29
C GLU A 200 -19.19 2.54 -8.47
N GLU A 201 -18.26 3.20 -7.77
CA GLU A 201 -16.84 2.82 -7.74
C GLU A 201 -16.66 1.35 -7.33
N ARG A 202 -17.35 0.91 -6.27
CA ARG A 202 -17.28 -0.49 -5.80
C ARG A 202 -17.84 -1.47 -6.81
N ALA A 203 -18.96 -1.15 -7.46
CA ALA A 203 -19.55 -1.98 -8.51
C ALA A 203 -18.58 -2.14 -9.68
N TYR A 204 -18.06 -1.02 -10.22
CA TYR A 204 -17.05 -1.02 -11.28
C TYR A 204 -15.84 -1.89 -10.93
N ILE A 205 -15.22 -1.65 -9.76
CA ILE A 205 -14.04 -2.41 -9.30
C ILE A 205 -14.36 -3.91 -9.20
N ASN A 206 -15.55 -4.29 -8.73
CA ASN A 206 -15.94 -5.68 -8.60
C ASN A 206 -16.13 -6.36 -9.98
N ASP A 207 -16.86 -5.71 -10.89
CA ASP A 207 -17.17 -6.26 -12.22
C ASP A 207 -15.94 -6.32 -13.13
N PHE A 208 -15.06 -5.32 -13.05
CA PHE A 208 -13.80 -5.28 -13.77
C PHE A 208 -12.87 -6.41 -13.33
N ARG A 209 -12.70 -6.60 -12.02
CA ARG A 209 -11.97 -7.75 -11.44
C ARG A 209 -12.56 -9.08 -11.85
N ALA A 210 -13.89 -9.21 -11.78
CA ALA A 210 -14.59 -10.44 -12.15
C ALA A 210 -14.36 -10.82 -13.62
N THR A 211 -14.46 -9.84 -14.51
CA THR A 211 -14.24 -10.02 -15.95
C THR A 211 -12.80 -10.43 -16.25
N CYS A 212 -11.81 -9.73 -15.68
CA CYS A 212 -10.39 -10.10 -15.81
C CYS A 212 -10.12 -11.54 -15.32
N ILE A 213 -10.68 -11.96 -14.18
CA ILE A 213 -10.52 -13.34 -13.67
C ILE A 213 -11.12 -14.37 -14.63
N ARG A 214 -12.33 -14.12 -15.15
CA ARG A 214 -13.02 -15.03 -16.08
C ARG A 214 -12.24 -15.20 -17.39
N LEU A 215 -11.76 -14.11 -17.97
CA LEU A 215 -10.91 -14.15 -19.17
C LEU A 215 -9.59 -14.88 -18.90
N CYS A 216 -8.89 -14.59 -17.80
CA CYS A 216 -7.64 -15.25 -17.48
C CYS A 216 -7.79 -16.77 -17.28
N ARG A 217 -8.88 -17.22 -16.64
CA ARG A 217 -9.19 -18.66 -16.52
C ARG A 217 -9.44 -19.29 -17.89
N LYS A 218 -10.18 -18.61 -18.77
CA LYS A 218 -10.53 -19.10 -20.11
C LYS A 218 -9.31 -19.22 -21.02
N GLU A 219 -8.47 -18.19 -21.09
CA GLU A 219 -7.38 -18.09 -22.07
C GLU A 219 -6.00 -18.60 -21.57
N PHE A 220 -5.82 -18.88 -20.27
CA PHE A 220 -4.55 -19.42 -19.73
C PHE A 220 -4.66 -20.77 -19.00
N GLY A 221 -5.85 -21.22 -18.62
CA GLY A 221 -6.07 -22.53 -17.98
C GLY A 221 -5.15 -22.80 -16.79
N ASP A 222 -4.44 -23.92 -16.81
CA ASP A 222 -3.54 -24.39 -15.73
C ASP A 222 -2.36 -23.44 -15.42
N LYS A 223 -2.02 -22.51 -16.32
CA LYS A 223 -1.00 -21.47 -16.05
C LYS A 223 -1.52 -20.37 -15.14
N PHE A 224 -2.84 -20.23 -14.97
CA PHE A 224 -3.46 -19.18 -14.18
C PHE A 224 -3.99 -19.69 -12.84
N TYR A 225 -3.59 -19.03 -11.76
CA TYR A 225 -4.23 -19.17 -10.46
C TYR A 225 -4.92 -17.87 -10.06
N GLY A 226 -6.24 -17.87 -9.92
CA GLY A 226 -6.95 -16.67 -9.52
C GLY A 226 -8.44 -16.79 -9.24
N GLY A 227 -8.96 -15.75 -8.59
CA GLY A 227 -10.29 -15.70 -8.00
C GLY A 227 -10.40 -14.61 -6.94
N VAL A 228 -11.58 -14.50 -6.34
CA VAL A 228 -11.86 -13.57 -5.24
C VAL A 228 -11.85 -14.30 -3.91
N ALA A 229 -11.34 -13.64 -2.86
CA ALA A 229 -11.38 -14.20 -1.52
C ALA A 229 -12.83 -14.38 -1.03
N PRO A 230 -13.17 -15.50 -0.34
CA PRO A 230 -14.50 -15.76 0.18
C PRO A 230 -15.08 -14.62 1.04
N SER A 231 -16.32 -14.24 0.76
CA SER A 231 -17.15 -13.37 1.59
C SER A 231 -18.62 -13.63 1.25
N GLU A 232 -19.55 -13.26 2.13
CA GLU A 232 -21.00 -13.38 1.87
C GLU A 232 -21.40 -12.65 0.57
N PHE A 233 -20.92 -11.42 0.39
CA PHE A 233 -21.11 -10.64 -0.83
C PHE A 233 -20.55 -11.35 -2.09
N ALA A 234 -19.37 -11.96 -1.99
CA ALA A 234 -18.75 -12.66 -3.11
C ALA A 234 -19.50 -13.93 -3.49
N TYR A 235 -19.91 -14.76 -2.51
CA TYR A 235 -20.73 -15.94 -2.76
C TYR A 235 -22.11 -15.60 -3.33
N LYS A 236 -22.73 -14.50 -2.89
CA LYS A 236 -24.06 -14.09 -3.36
C LYS A 236 -24.06 -13.59 -4.81
N ASN A 237 -23.03 -12.84 -5.23
CA ASN A 237 -23.06 -12.09 -6.49
C ASN A 237 -22.03 -12.57 -7.54
N TYR A 238 -20.98 -13.29 -7.12
CA TYR A 238 -19.84 -13.69 -7.97
C TYR A 238 -19.33 -15.10 -7.64
N ALA A 239 -20.25 -16.02 -7.33
CA ALA A 239 -19.95 -17.38 -6.86
C ALA A 239 -18.93 -18.13 -7.75
N ASP A 240 -19.04 -17.96 -9.07
CA ASP A 240 -18.23 -18.63 -10.08
C ASP A 240 -16.72 -18.30 -10.01
N ILE A 241 -16.36 -17.15 -9.42
CA ILE A 241 -14.96 -16.71 -9.28
C ILE A 241 -14.44 -16.76 -7.84
N VAL A 242 -15.23 -17.21 -6.86
CA VAL A 242 -14.75 -17.39 -5.48
C VAL A 242 -13.66 -18.47 -5.45
N ILE A 243 -12.63 -18.28 -4.63
CA ILE A 243 -11.60 -19.30 -4.38
C ILE A 243 -12.17 -20.31 -3.38
N GLU A 244 -12.45 -21.53 -3.85
CA GLU A 244 -13.06 -22.61 -3.05
C GLU A 244 -12.22 -22.99 -1.83
N ASP A 245 -10.91 -23.19 -2.00
CA ASP A 245 -10.01 -23.39 -0.87
C ASP A 245 -9.73 -22.07 -0.15
N GLY A 246 -10.51 -21.80 0.90
CA GLY A 246 -10.29 -20.67 1.79
C GLY A 246 -8.85 -20.59 2.34
N LYS A 247 -8.15 -21.73 2.53
CA LYS A 247 -6.76 -21.74 3.02
C LYS A 247 -5.79 -21.13 2.03
N ALA A 248 -6.06 -21.20 0.72
CA ALA A 248 -5.25 -20.52 -0.29
C ALA A 248 -5.25 -18.99 -0.12
N THR A 249 -6.27 -18.43 0.54
CA THR A 249 -6.37 -16.99 0.86
C THR A 249 -5.67 -16.59 2.17
N GLU A 250 -5.24 -17.55 2.99
CA GLU A 250 -4.42 -17.28 4.17
C GLU A 250 -3.08 -16.66 3.78
N ARG A 251 -2.57 -15.76 4.62
CA ARG A 251 -1.43 -14.88 4.29
C ARG A 251 -0.19 -15.61 3.78
N ASN A 252 0.16 -16.75 4.39
CA ASN A 252 1.34 -17.54 4.01
C ASN A 252 1.13 -18.29 2.67
N ASN A 253 -0.06 -18.83 2.43
CA ASN A 253 -0.35 -19.58 1.20
C ASN A 253 -0.49 -18.63 0.01
N TYR A 254 -1.11 -17.46 0.22
CA TYR A 254 -1.09 -16.36 -0.75
C TYR A 254 0.33 -15.89 -1.06
N LEU A 255 1.18 -15.66 -0.05
CA LEU A 255 2.58 -15.25 -0.27
C LEU A 255 3.40 -16.32 -1.01
N ARG A 256 3.17 -17.61 -0.72
CA ARG A 256 3.79 -18.70 -1.48
C ARG A 256 3.39 -18.65 -2.95
N LYS A 257 2.10 -18.46 -3.25
CA LYS A 257 1.59 -18.32 -4.62
C LYS A 257 2.14 -17.10 -5.35
N VAL A 258 2.35 -15.97 -4.65
CA VAL A 258 3.05 -14.81 -5.22
C VAL A 258 4.47 -15.21 -5.64
N LYS A 259 5.22 -15.89 -4.76
CA LYS A 259 6.60 -16.30 -5.04
C LYS A 259 6.72 -17.36 -6.14
N GLU A 260 5.78 -18.30 -6.19
CA GLU A 260 5.64 -19.35 -7.22
C GLU A 260 5.22 -18.82 -8.61
N SER A 261 4.81 -17.55 -8.72
CA SER A 261 4.31 -16.97 -9.97
C SER A 261 5.31 -15.99 -10.59
N ALA A 262 5.40 -15.96 -11.91
CA ALA A 262 6.24 -15.02 -12.65
C ALA A 262 5.53 -13.67 -12.87
N ILE A 263 4.23 -13.74 -13.17
CA ILE A 263 3.38 -12.60 -13.53
C ILE A 263 2.31 -12.44 -12.45
N CYS A 264 2.19 -11.25 -11.86
CA CYS A 264 1.17 -10.92 -10.87
C CYS A 264 0.28 -9.79 -11.37
N ILE A 265 -1.04 -9.99 -11.32
CA ILE A 265 -2.03 -9.00 -11.75
C ILE A 265 -2.48 -8.14 -10.56
N ALA A 266 -2.46 -6.82 -10.76
CA ALA A 266 -2.99 -5.81 -9.86
C ALA A 266 -4.18 -5.07 -10.51
N THR A 267 -5.05 -4.52 -9.66
CA THR A 267 -6.20 -3.67 -10.05
C THR A 267 -6.31 -2.50 -9.08
N MET A 268 -6.97 -1.44 -9.51
CA MET A 268 -7.23 -0.23 -8.76
C MET A 268 -7.89 -0.53 -7.42
N GLY A 269 -7.45 0.15 -6.37
CA GLY A 269 -8.06 0.12 -5.04
C GLY A 269 -9.27 1.05 -4.94
N LEU A 270 -9.92 1.09 -3.77
CA LEU A 270 -10.88 2.16 -3.47
C LEU A 270 -10.19 3.53 -3.52
N HIS A 271 -10.92 4.60 -3.84
CA HIS A 271 -10.38 5.95 -3.99
C HIS A 271 -9.27 6.02 -5.03
N GLN A 272 -9.42 5.26 -6.12
CA GLN A 272 -8.42 5.10 -7.19
C GLN A 272 -7.01 4.67 -6.73
N SER A 273 -6.89 4.11 -5.52
CA SER A 273 -5.60 3.94 -4.84
C SER A 273 -4.74 2.82 -5.45
N ILE A 274 -3.41 2.96 -5.36
CA ILE A 274 -2.49 1.85 -5.63
C ILE A 274 -2.68 0.81 -4.53
N GLY A 275 -3.31 -0.32 -4.88
CA GLY A 275 -3.65 -1.38 -3.95
C GLY A 275 -2.40 -2.05 -3.36
N TRP A 276 -2.41 -2.36 -2.06
CA TRP A 276 -1.23 -2.88 -1.34
C TRP A 276 -0.57 -4.09 -2.01
N LYS A 277 -1.33 -4.95 -2.69
CA LYS A 277 -0.80 -6.11 -3.44
C LYS A 277 0.25 -5.72 -4.49
N PHE A 278 0.09 -4.57 -5.15
CA PHE A 278 1.05 -4.06 -6.10
C PHE A 278 2.44 -3.88 -5.45
N ALA A 279 2.49 -3.28 -4.26
CA ALA A 279 3.72 -3.13 -3.48
C ALA A 279 4.27 -4.47 -2.95
N GLU A 280 3.39 -5.44 -2.66
CA GLU A 280 3.80 -6.81 -2.30
C GLU A 280 4.45 -7.55 -3.49
N TYR A 281 3.96 -7.33 -4.72
CA TYR A 281 4.54 -7.91 -5.93
C TYR A 281 5.89 -7.26 -6.29
N VAL A 282 6.02 -5.95 -6.09
CA VAL A 282 7.30 -5.22 -6.19
C VAL A 282 8.31 -5.77 -5.18
N ALA A 283 7.89 -5.97 -3.91
CA ALA A 283 8.73 -6.58 -2.88
C ALA A 283 9.18 -8.02 -3.21
N ALA A 284 8.33 -8.78 -3.89
CA ALA A 284 8.63 -10.12 -4.36
C ALA A 284 9.30 -10.16 -5.75
N SER A 285 9.76 -9.02 -6.29
CA SER A 285 10.47 -8.92 -7.57
C SER A 285 9.73 -9.56 -8.75
N LYS A 286 8.40 -9.45 -8.81
CA LYS A 286 7.60 -10.08 -9.88
C LYS A 286 7.41 -9.15 -11.08
N ALA A 287 7.10 -9.72 -12.24
CA ALA A 287 6.60 -8.95 -13.37
C ALA A 287 5.12 -8.62 -13.11
N ILE A 288 4.70 -7.39 -13.39
CA ILE A 288 3.41 -6.87 -12.94
C ILE A 288 2.59 -6.39 -14.13
N VAL A 289 1.34 -6.85 -14.18
CA VAL A 289 0.30 -6.31 -15.08
C VAL A 289 -0.71 -5.59 -14.19
N THR A 290 -0.96 -4.30 -14.41
CA THR A 290 -1.79 -3.48 -13.53
C THR A 290 -2.82 -2.67 -14.30
N GLU A 291 -4.00 -2.50 -13.71
CA GLU A 291 -4.91 -1.43 -14.08
C GLU A 291 -4.19 -0.07 -13.94
N GLU A 292 -4.62 0.92 -14.72
CA GLU A 292 -4.02 2.26 -14.77
C GLU A 292 -3.82 2.89 -13.38
N LEU A 293 -2.62 3.44 -13.15
CA LEU A 293 -2.26 4.06 -11.87
C LEU A 293 -2.62 5.55 -11.88
N HIS A 294 -3.50 5.95 -10.96
CA HIS A 294 -3.94 7.35 -10.80
C HIS A 294 -3.03 8.19 -9.87
N TYR A 295 -2.03 7.58 -9.25
CA TYR A 295 -1.12 8.22 -8.29
C TYR A 295 0.34 7.97 -8.67
N GLU A 296 1.16 9.00 -8.49
CA GLU A 296 2.59 9.01 -8.79
C GLU A 296 3.41 8.56 -7.58
N VAL A 297 4.60 8.00 -7.82
CA VAL A 297 5.53 7.50 -6.80
C VAL A 297 6.92 8.08 -7.06
N PRO A 298 7.82 8.17 -6.06
CA PRO A 298 9.17 8.69 -6.27
C PRO A 298 10.03 7.69 -7.05
N GLY A 299 11.07 8.20 -7.71
CA GLY A 299 12.03 7.40 -8.48
C GLY A 299 11.62 7.15 -9.94
N ASP A 300 12.47 6.45 -10.69
CA ASP A 300 12.15 6.02 -12.05
C ASP A 300 11.31 4.73 -11.99
N PHE A 301 9.99 4.89 -11.93
CA PHE A 301 9.03 3.80 -11.81
C PHE A 301 7.89 3.99 -12.81
N ARG A 302 7.90 3.21 -13.90
CA ARG A 302 7.04 3.48 -15.07
C ARG A 302 6.56 2.25 -15.82
N ASP A 303 5.48 2.48 -16.55
CA ASP A 303 4.93 1.56 -17.55
C ASP A 303 5.98 1.17 -18.59
N GLY A 304 5.93 -0.08 -19.05
CA GLY A 304 6.93 -0.67 -19.95
C GLY A 304 8.30 -0.97 -19.31
N GLN A 305 8.51 -0.67 -18.02
CA GLN A 305 9.78 -1.00 -17.33
C GLN A 305 9.59 -1.73 -16.00
N ASN A 306 8.63 -1.30 -15.18
CA ASN A 306 8.34 -1.88 -13.87
C ASN A 306 7.02 -2.66 -13.85
N TYR A 307 6.11 -2.29 -14.73
CA TYR A 307 4.80 -2.90 -14.88
C TYR A 307 4.30 -2.67 -16.32
N LEU A 308 3.21 -3.34 -16.70
CA LEU A 308 2.43 -3.03 -17.89
C LEU A 308 1.04 -2.56 -17.50
N ILE A 309 0.61 -1.42 -18.01
CA ILE A 309 -0.76 -0.90 -17.82
C ILE A 309 -1.75 -1.64 -18.73
N PHE A 310 -2.95 -1.90 -18.20
CA PHE A 310 -4.15 -2.19 -18.97
C PHE A 310 -5.32 -1.28 -18.54
N LYS A 311 -6.20 -0.95 -19.48
CA LYS A 311 -7.42 -0.18 -19.29
C LYS A 311 -8.68 -1.02 -19.51
N THR A 312 -8.55 -2.15 -20.22
CA THR A 312 -9.64 -3.14 -20.42
C THR A 312 -9.23 -4.55 -19.98
N PRO A 313 -10.20 -5.44 -19.69
CA PRO A 313 -9.91 -6.85 -19.41
C PRO A 313 -9.18 -7.57 -20.55
N GLU A 314 -9.43 -7.19 -21.81
CA GLU A 314 -8.76 -7.75 -22.99
C GLU A 314 -7.31 -7.25 -23.10
N GLU A 315 -7.05 -5.98 -22.78
CA GLU A 315 -5.68 -5.46 -22.67
C GLU A 315 -4.89 -6.19 -21.57
N CYS A 316 -5.54 -6.57 -20.46
CA CYS A 316 -4.91 -7.39 -19.42
C CYS A 316 -4.37 -8.71 -19.99
N ILE A 317 -5.16 -9.41 -20.81
CA ILE A 317 -4.74 -10.64 -21.51
C ILE A 317 -3.55 -10.37 -22.44
N ASN A 318 -3.59 -9.28 -23.22
CA ASN A 318 -2.50 -8.91 -24.12
C ASN A 318 -1.19 -8.63 -23.37
N GLN A 319 -1.22 -7.90 -22.24
CA GLN A 319 -0.03 -7.63 -21.45
C GLN A 319 0.53 -8.89 -20.76
N ILE A 320 -0.32 -9.84 -20.39
CA ILE A 320 0.12 -11.16 -19.91
C ILE A 320 0.81 -11.93 -21.04
N TYR A 321 0.31 -11.89 -22.27
CA TYR A 321 0.99 -12.49 -23.42
C TYR A 321 2.36 -11.85 -23.69
N THR A 322 2.48 -10.53 -23.62
CA THR A 322 3.78 -9.81 -23.74
C THR A 322 4.81 -10.39 -22.78
N LEU A 323 4.47 -10.51 -21.49
CA LEU A 323 5.39 -11.04 -20.47
C LEU A 323 5.57 -12.57 -20.53
N SER A 324 4.58 -13.30 -21.04
CA SER A 324 4.69 -14.77 -21.18
C SER A 324 5.58 -15.17 -22.35
N ASN A 325 5.55 -14.39 -23.44
CA ASN A 325 6.25 -14.70 -24.69
C ASN A 325 7.67 -14.11 -24.74
N ASP A 326 7.98 -13.07 -23.97
CA ASP A 326 9.34 -12.53 -23.83
C ASP A 326 9.87 -12.69 -22.39
N GLU A 327 10.63 -13.77 -22.17
CA GLU A 327 11.30 -14.04 -20.89
C GLU A 327 12.35 -12.97 -20.54
N ASN A 328 13.08 -12.42 -21.51
CA ASN A 328 14.13 -11.44 -21.22
C ASN A 328 13.52 -10.12 -20.75
N PHE A 329 12.45 -9.67 -21.41
CA PHE A 329 11.69 -8.50 -20.98
C PHE A 329 11.04 -8.72 -19.61
N ARG A 330 10.38 -9.88 -19.40
CA ARG A 330 9.81 -10.25 -18.10
C ARG A 330 10.87 -10.24 -16.99
N TYR A 331 12.03 -10.86 -17.22
CA TYR A 331 13.12 -10.91 -16.24
C TYR A 331 13.75 -9.52 -15.98
N GLN A 332 13.87 -8.68 -17.00
CA GLN A 332 14.35 -7.31 -16.83
C GLN A 332 13.38 -6.48 -15.98
N MET A 333 12.07 -6.65 -16.16
CA MET A 333 11.06 -6.02 -15.29
C MET A 333 11.17 -6.50 -13.83
N MET A 334 11.40 -7.80 -13.62
CA MET A 334 11.64 -8.36 -12.28
C MET A 334 12.89 -7.74 -11.62
N ILE A 335 13.99 -7.54 -12.37
CA ILE A 335 15.20 -6.84 -11.90
C ILE A 335 14.89 -5.37 -11.56
N ASN A 336 14.13 -4.67 -12.41
CA ASN A 336 13.75 -3.28 -12.17
C ASN A 336 12.92 -3.14 -10.89
N ASN A 337 11.99 -4.06 -10.64
CA ASN A 337 11.18 -4.08 -9.42
C ASN A 337 11.98 -4.45 -8.16
N TYR A 338 12.94 -5.37 -8.26
CA TYR A 338 13.89 -5.65 -7.19
C TYR A 338 14.67 -4.40 -6.77
N ARG A 339 15.28 -3.69 -7.75
CA ARG A 339 16.02 -2.44 -7.51
C ARG A 339 15.12 -1.38 -6.89
N TYR A 340 13.97 -1.11 -7.52
CA TYR A 340 13.01 -0.13 -7.04
C TYR A 340 12.54 -0.42 -5.61
N TYR A 341 12.32 -1.69 -5.25
CA TYR A 341 11.99 -2.08 -3.89
C TYR A 341 13.09 -1.67 -2.90
N HIS A 342 14.33 -2.06 -3.20
CA HIS A 342 15.50 -1.83 -2.34
C HIS A 342 16.02 -0.37 -2.35
N GLU A 343 15.48 0.48 -3.22
CA GLU A 343 15.80 1.91 -3.30
C GLU A 343 14.67 2.80 -2.73
N TYR A 344 13.39 2.46 -2.94
CA TYR A 344 12.25 3.36 -2.64
C TYR A 344 11.13 2.79 -1.75
N VAL A 345 10.93 1.47 -1.69
CA VAL A 345 9.71 0.88 -1.09
C VAL A 345 9.96 0.14 0.23
N ARG A 346 11.17 -0.43 0.40
CA ARG A 346 11.56 -1.12 1.63
C ARG A 346 11.46 -0.14 2.82
N PRO A 347 10.97 -0.56 4.00
CA PRO A 347 10.52 0.41 5.01
C PRO A 347 11.58 1.44 5.44
N ASP A 348 12.84 1.03 5.62
CA ASP A 348 13.93 1.94 5.96
C ASP A 348 14.32 2.88 4.82
N ARG A 349 14.31 2.39 3.58
CA ARG A 349 14.58 3.19 2.38
C ARG A 349 13.52 4.24 2.12
N LEU A 350 12.24 3.88 2.26
CA LEU A 350 11.11 4.80 2.14
C LEU A 350 11.24 5.99 3.12
N VAL A 351 11.67 5.73 4.37
CA VAL A 351 11.89 6.79 5.38
C VAL A 351 13.22 7.51 5.18
N LEU A 352 14.27 6.82 4.72
CA LEU A 352 15.56 7.46 4.44
C LEU A 352 15.41 8.49 3.32
N ASN A 353 14.70 8.14 2.25
CA ASN A 353 14.48 9.02 1.11
C ASN A 353 13.68 10.28 1.50
N SER A 354 12.67 10.16 2.36
CA SER A 354 11.95 11.34 2.85
C SER A 354 12.83 12.22 3.74
N ILE A 355 13.69 11.64 4.57
CA ILE A 355 14.68 12.40 5.37
C ILE A 355 15.72 13.09 4.48
N LEU A 356 16.22 12.43 3.43
CA LEU A 356 17.12 13.01 2.44
C LEU A 356 16.46 14.18 1.69
N THR A 357 15.19 14.04 1.28
CA THR A 357 14.43 15.15 0.66
C THR A 357 14.27 16.36 1.60
N ILE A 358 14.19 16.14 2.92
CA ILE A 358 14.04 17.22 3.90
C ILE A 358 15.35 17.98 4.16
N LEU A 359 16.48 17.26 4.15
CA LEU A 359 17.78 17.80 4.53
C LEU A 359 18.64 18.21 3.32
N GLY A 360 18.35 17.71 2.13
CA GLY A 360 19.11 17.99 0.91
C GLY A 360 20.58 17.60 1.10
N ASP A 361 21.48 18.54 0.81
CA ASP A 361 22.93 18.37 0.96
C ASP A 361 23.41 18.44 2.43
N GLU A 362 22.53 18.64 3.42
CA GLU A 362 22.87 18.72 4.85
C GLU A 362 22.90 17.37 5.60
N PHE A 363 22.74 16.23 4.92
CA PHE A 363 22.62 14.88 5.53
C PHE A 363 23.95 14.15 5.81
#